data_AF-A0A5C3LM66-F1
#
_entry.id   AF-A0A5C3LM66-F1
#
_cell.length_a   1.000
_cell.length_b   1.000
_cell.length_c   1.000
_cell.angle_alpha   90.00
_cell.angle_beta   90.00
_cell.angle_gamma   90.00
#
_symmetry.space_group_name_H-M   'P 1'
#
loop_
_entity.id
_entity.type
_entity.pdbx_description
1 polymer ?
#
loop_
_entity_poly.entity_id
_entity_poly.type
_entity_poly.pdbx_seq_one_letter_code
_entity_poly.pdbx_strand_id
1 'polypeptide(L)' 'MFVAKRVADELDVQLGRQVGYSICFEDMTEPGITFLKDVTDGRLLSEAMNDPTLECYSTIILDEVHERTLVTIKVKA' A
#
# COMPACT_ATOMS: atom_id res chain seq x y z
N MET A 1 -7.76 -0.65 4.47
CA MET A 1 -8.82 -1.66 4.14
C MET A 1 -10.08 -1.01 3.57
N PHE A 2 -10.76 -0.08 4.27
CA PHE A 2 -11.98 0.55 3.73
C PHE A 2 -11.73 1.41 2.49
N VAL A 3 -10.53 2.00 2.35
CA VAL A 3 -10.20 2.86 1.21
C VAL A 3 -10.08 2.05 -0.08
N ALA A 4 -9.26 0.98 -0.11
CA ALA A 4 -9.13 0.13 -1.30
C ALA A 4 -10.47 -0.41 -1.79
N LYS A 5 -11.34 -0.87 -0.90
CA LYS A 5 -12.67 -1.35 -1.28
C LYS A 5 -13.52 -0.25 -1.92
N ARG A 6 -13.58 0.93 -1.31
CA ARG A 6 -14.32 2.06 -1.87
C ARG A 6 -13.78 2.48 -3.23
N VAL A 7 -12.46 2.54 -3.40
CA VAL A 7 -11.83 2.88 -4.68
C VAL A 7 -12.12 1.82 -5.74
N ALA A 8 -12.13 0.54 -5.37
CA ALA A 8 -12.52 -0.54 -6.28
C ALA A 8 -13.98 -0.39 -6.74
N ASP A 9 -14.89 -0.09 -5.81
CA ASP A 9 -16.32 0.14 -6.09
C ASP A 9 -16.53 1.39 -6.98
N GLU A 10 -15.81 2.49 -6.70
CA GLU A 10 -15.88 3.74 -7.47
C GLU A 10 -15.34 3.59 -8.90
N LEU A 11 -14.40 2.65 -9.11
CA LEU A 11 -13.82 2.33 -10.41
C LEU A 11 -14.51 1.18 -11.14
N ASP A 12 -15.54 0.57 -10.54
CA ASP A 12 -16.24 -0.64 -11.04
C ASP A 12 -15.27 -1.79 -11.39
N VAL A 13 -14.29 -2.02 -10.51
CA VAL A 13 -13.29 -3.09 -10.64
C VAL A 13 -13.36 -4.07 -9.49
N GLN A 14 -12.89 -5.29 -9.74
CA GLN A 14 -12.80 -6.30 -8.70
C GLN A 14 -11.65 -5.97 -7.74
N LEU A 15 -11.97 -5.82 -6.46
CA LEU A 15 -10.97 -5.72 -5.39
C LEU A 15 -10.06 -6.96 -5.40
N GLY A 16 -8.76 -6.73 -5.32
CA GLY A 16 -7.72 -7.74 -5.43
C GLY A 16 -7.13 -7.88 -6.83
N ARG A 17 -7.76 -7.33 -7.88
CA ARG A 17 -7.21 -7.30 -9.23
C ARG A 17 -6.53 -5.96 -9.51
N GLN A 18 -7.27 -4.97 -10.00
CA GLN A 18 -6.75 -3.65 -10.34
C GLN A 18 -6.42 -2.79 -9.11
N VAL A 19 -7.28 -2.88 -8.11
CA VAL A 19 -7.16 -2.20 -6.82
C VAL A 19 -7.05 -3.26 -5.74
N GLY A 20 -6.08 -3.17 -4.86
CA GLY A 20 -5.84 -4.15 -3.81
C GLY A 20 -5.36 -3.53 -2.51
N TYR A 21 -5.09 -4.38 -1.52
CA TYR A 21 -4.47 -3.95 -0.27
C TYR A 21 -3.49 -4.99 0.27
N SER A 22 -2.53 -4.56 1.07
CA SER A 22 -1.63 -5.45 1.82
C SER A 22 -1.50 -4.97 3.26
N ILE A 23 -1.87 -5.84 4.19
CA ILE A 23 -1.79 -5.64 5.63
C ILE A 23 -0.99 -6.80 6.25
N CYS A 24 -0.70 -6.74 7.55
CA CYS A 24 0.23 -7.67 8.20
C CYS A 24 -0.09 -9.17 7.98
N PHE A 25 -1.37 -9.54 7.86
CA PHE A 25 -1.80 -10.94 7.78
C PHE A 25 -2.61 -11.26 6.52
N GLU A 26 -2.76 -10.30 5.61
CA GLU A 26 -3.57 -10.46 4.42
C GLU A 26 -3.01 -9.61 3.28
N ASP A 27 -2.81 -10.24 2.14
CA ASP A 27 -2.41 -9.59 0.91
C ASP A 27 -3.47 -9.92 -0.16
N MET A 28 -4.22 -8.91 -0.57
CA MET A 28 -5.21 -9.03 -1.63
C MET A 28 -4.76 -8.19 -2.82
N THR A 29 -3.77 -8.71 -3.53
CA THR A 29 -3.20 -8.13 -4.75
C THR A 29 -2.94 -9.23 -5.79
N GLU A 30 -3.02 -8.86 -7.07
CA GLU A 30 -2.71 -9.72 -8.20
C GLU A 30 -1.42 -9.20 -8.86
N PRO A 31 -0.30 -9.95 -8.76
CA PRO A 31 0.99 -9.53 -9.31
C PRO A 31 0.89 -9.19 -10.81
N GLY A 32 1.37 -8.00 -11.17
CA GLY A 32 1.35 -7.51 -12.56
C GLY A 32 0.01 -6.93 -13.02
N ILE A 33 -1.05 -6.99 -12.21
CA ILE A 33 -2.37 -6.39 -12.51
C ILE A 33 -2.71 -5.27 -11.54
N THR A 34 -2.43 -5.44 -10.25
CA THR A 34 -2.71 -4.40 -9.25
C THR A 34 -1.83 -3.18 -9.47
N PHE A 35 -2.46 -2.05 -9.80
CA PHE A 35 -1.77 -0.77 -9.97
C PHE A 35 -1.99 0.18 -8.80
N LEU A 36 -3.03 -0.05 -7.98
CA LEU A 36 -3.29 0.70 -6.76
C LEU A 36 -3.34 -0.27 -5.59
N LYS A 37 -2.44 -0.07 -4.63
CA LYS A 37 -2.29 -0.93 -3.45
C LYS A 37 -2.35 -0.07 -2.19
N ASP A 38 -3.39 -0.27 -1.38
CA ASP A 38 -3.52 0.33 -0.05
C ASP A 38 -2.69 -0.50 0.95
N VAL A 39 -1.76 0.13 1.67
CA VAL A 39 -0.78 -0.57 2.50
C VAL A 39 -0.74 0.06 3.89
N THR A 40 -0.69 -0.77 4.93
CA THR A 40 -0.43 -0.26 6.27
C THR A 40 1.04 0.07 6.46
N ASP A 41 1.34 1.07 7.30
CA ASP A 41 2.70 1.49 7.64
C ASP A 41 3.66 0.32 7.90
N GLY A 42 3.25 -0.63 8.74
CA GLY A 42 4.07 -1.79 9.09
C GLY A 42 4.41 -2.68 7.90
N ARG A 43 3.47 -2.84 6.95
CA ARG A 43 3.70 -3.63 5.74
C ARG A 43 4.60 -2.90 4.75
N LEU A 44 4.39 -1.59 4.57
CA LEU A 44 5.26 -0.74 3.76
C LEU A 44 6.70 -0.73 4.29
N LEU A 45 6.88 -0.64 5.62
CA LEU A 45 8.20 -0.72 6.24
C LEU A 45 8.88 -2.07 6.00
N SER A 46 8.13 -3.16 6.14
CA SER A 46 8.65 -4.49 5.86
C SER A 46 9.08 -4.64 4.40
N GLU A 47 8.36 -4.02 3.46
CA GLU A 47 8.74 -4.01 2.05
C GLU A 47 9.99 -3.15 1.82
N ALA A 48 10.06 -1.95 2.40
CA ALA A 48 11.23 -1.07 2.31
C ALA A 48 12.49 -1.69 2.93
N MET A 49 12.34 -2.57 3.93
CA MET A 49 13.47 -3.32 4.48
C MET A 49 14.00 -4.40 3.54
N ASN A 50 13.13 -4.99 2.72
CA ASN A 50 13.51 -6.02 1.74
C ASN A 50 13.96 -5.39 0.40
N ASP A 51 13.32 -4.31 -0.01
CA ASP A 51 13.58 -3.52 -1.21
C ASP A 51 13.69 -2.03 -0.81
N PRO A 52 14.89 -1.55 -0.45
CA PRO A 52 15.10 -0.16 -0.02
C PRO A 52 14.83 0.88 -1.09
N THR A 53 14.89 0.51 -2.38
CA THR A 53 14.60 1.41 -3.50
C THR A 53 13.12 1.44 -3.84
N LEU A 54 12.33 0.50 -3.31
CA LEU A 54 10.88 0.38 -3.53
C LEU A 54 10.56 0.42 -5.03
N GLU A 55 11.36 -0.28 -5.85
CA GLU A 55 11.31 -0.22 -7.33
C GLU A 55 9.98 -0.69 -7.91
N CYS A 56 9.23 -1.47 -7.13
CA CYS A 56 7.89 -1.92 -7.50
C CYS A 56 6.85 -0.77 -7.47
N TYR A 57 7.18 0.39 -6.92
CA TYR A 57 6.30 1.54 -6.79
C TYR A 57 6.79 2.71 -7.64
N SER A 58 5.91 3.21 -8.53
CA SER A 58 6.18 4.45 -9.27
C SER A 58 5.95 5.70 -8.42
N THR A 59 5.01 5.63 -7.48
CA THR A 59 4.61 6.75 -6.61
C THR A 59 4.04 6.21 -5.32
N ILE A 60 4.43 6.80 -4.20
CA ILE A 60 3.95 6.44 -2.87
C ILE A 60 3.29 7.68 -2.26
N ILE A 61 2.05 7.52 -1.81
CA ILE A 61 1.29 8.55 -1.09
C ILE A 61 1.25 8.11 0.37
N LEU A 62 1.73 8.99 1.26
CA LEU A 62 1.67 8.78 2.69
C LEU A 62 0.46 9.53 3.23
N ASP A 63 -0.56 8.78 3.64
CA ASP A 63 -1.73 9.33 4.32
C ASP A 63 -1.43 9.55 5.81
N GLU A 64 -2.17 10.46 6.46
CA GLU A 64 -2.08 10.71 7.91
C GLU A 64 -0.67 11.00 8.47
N VAL A 65 0.23 11.55 7.63
CA VAL A 65 1.65 11.84 7.98
C VAL A 65 1.83 12.67 9.27
N HIS A 66 0.82 13.43 9.64
CA HIS A 66 0.83 14.30 10.82
C HIS A 66 0.73 13.52 12.14
N GLU A 67 0.29 12.27 12.13
CA GLU A 67 0.23 11.41 13.33
C GLU A 67 1.62 11.03 13.87
N ARG A 68 2.69 11.31 13.11
CA ARG A 68 4.10 11.07 13.50
C ARG A 68 4.35 9.64 13.99
N THR A 69 3.70 8.66 13.38
CA THR A 69 3.96 7.25 13.65
C THR A 69 5.44 6.94 13.38
N LEU A 70 6.07 6.16 14.27
CA LEU A 70 7.51 5.82 14.21
C LEU A 70 7.96 5.27 12.85
N VAL A 71 7.02 4.74 12.07
CA VAL A 71 7.27 4.10 10.78
C VAL A 71 7.43 5.11 9.65
N THR A 72 6.57 6.13 9.57
CA THR A 72 6.64 7.21 8.57
C THR A 72 7.98 7.96 8.63
N ILE A 73 8.57 8.04 9.82
CA ILE A 73 9.85 8.73 10.07
C ILE A 73 11.04 7.93 9.50
N LYS A 74 10.96 6.60 9.43
CA LYS A 74 12.07 5.73 8.96
C LYS A 74 12.19 5.62 7.45
N VAL A 75 11.09 5.82 6.71
CA VAL A 75 11.11 5.75 5.23
C VAL A 75 11.79 6.98 4.60
N LYS A 76 12.03 8.04 5.39
CA LYS A 76 12.59 9.32 4.94
C LYS A 76 13.98 9.62 5.51
N ALA A 77 14.66 8.64 6.09
CA ALA A 77 15.96 8.80 6.74
C ALA A 77 17.11 8.29 5.85
#